data_AF-J2PXS9-F1
#
_entry.id   AF-J2PXS9-F1
#
_cell.length_a   1.000
_cell.length_b   1.000
_cell.length_c   1.000
_cell.angle_alpha   90.00
_cell.angle_beta   90.00
_cell.angle_gamma   90.00
#
_symmetry.space_group_name_H-M   'P 1'
#
loop_
_entity.id
_entity.type
_entity.pdbx_description
1 polymer ?
#
loop_
_entity_poly.entity_id
_entity_poly.type
_entity_poly.pdbx_seq_one_letter_code
_entity_poly.pdbx_strand_id
1 'polypeptide(L)'
;MTAALSIAGRRRLSQAELDMIVTAHEKFVTGKQGGKRASLRFMNLSGLDLSFRNLADADLSASVLDGCRMVRTKLERASLFGADLRKADLRQAILIRADLRGACLRGANLSQADLTQADFREGQVAVPHPRKGLESCRHEARTGEVDEVNFSGATLDGSQFSGVSAFKADFSDCSLRGAKLSGANLKDANLTGAILDGADVSGANLEGANFTGAVMTGVDTSGARTSGAEMRGCLASSTAEAVARADEIHQRCLANQAWCRTGGKEGAPARLDGEDLRPLGDRLKGLRLTAMSAVGACMVGIDLSGAQLQGANLQNADLRTANLRGADLRGAKLSGANLTKADLRQATLSPLPLGPERKTVANLTATRLRYALLQAADLSEAVLDGADLRGADLTGARLAKTSLRGCDLSQVQGLDLAPA
;
A
#
# COMPACT_ATOMS: atom_id res chain seq x y z
N MET A 1 -10.36 8.93 -42.57
CA MET A 1 -9.07 9.11 -41.87
C MET A 1 -9.06 10.49 -41.24
N THR A 2 -9.59 10.59 -40.03
CA THR A 2 -9.63 11.83 -39.25
C THR A 2 -8.35 11.94 -38.44
N ALA A 3 -7.44 12.81 -38.87
CA ALA A 3 -6.23 13.14 -38.13
C ALA A 3 -6.61 13.86 -36.84
N ALA A 4 -6.50 13.17 -35.71
CA ALA A 4 -6.59 13.79 -34.40
C ALA A 4 -5.40 14.74 -34.24
N LEU A 5 -5.71 16.02 -34.05
CA LEU A 5 -4.79 17.14 -33.84
C LEU A 5 -3.70 16.77 -32.82
N SER A 6 -2.45 16.88 -33.25
CA SER A 6 -1.28 16.70 -32.40
C SER A 6 -1.22 17.84 -31.38
N ILE A 7 -1.03 17.49 -30.10
CA ILE A 7 -0.54 18.45 -29.12
C ILE A 7 0.89 18.81 -29.55
N ALA A 8 1.03 19.97 -30.20
CA ALA A 8 2.23 20.70 -30.59
C ALA A 8 3.55 19.88 -30.67
N GLY A 9 3.94 19.46 -31.88
CA GLY A 9 5.32 19.12 -32.23
C GLY A 9 5.90 17.78 -31.74
N ARG A 10 5.14 16.97 -30.98
CA ARG A 10 5.60 15.65 -30.51
C ARG A 10 5.29 14.53 -31.51
N ARG A 11 6.27 13.65 -31.80
CA ARG A 11 6.05 12.46 -32.63
C ARG A 11 5.16 11.47 -31.89
N ARG A 12 4.05 11.06 -32.51
CA ARG A 12 3.18 10.00 -32.01
C ARG A 12 3.72 8.63 -32.42
N LEU A 13 3.80 7.70 -31.47
CA LEU A 13 4.17 6.31 -31.73
C LEU A 13 2.92 5.46 -31.94
N SER A 14 3.05 4.46 -32.80
CA SER A 14 2.12 3.32 -32.87
C SER A 14 2.46 2.28 -31.80
N GLN A 15 1.51 1.40 -31.48
CA GLN A 15 1.75 0.28 -30.56
C GLN A 15 2.90 -0.62 -31.04
N ALA A 16 2.98 -0.91 -32.34
CA ALA A 16 4.05 -1.73 -32.91
C ALA A 16 5.44 -1.09 -32.75
N GLU A 17 5.55 0.23 -32.98
CA GLU A 17 6.81 0.95 -32.76
C GLU A 17 7.20 0.95 -31.28
N LEU A 18 6.22 1.18 -30.40
CA LEU A 18 6.43 1.12 -28.97
C LEU A 18 6.92 -0.28 -28.55
N ASP A 19 6.26 -1.34 -28.99
CA ASP A 19 6.62 -2.72 -28.67
C ASP A 19 8.04 -3.08 -29.10
N MET A 20 8.47 -2.60 -30.27
CA MET A 20 9.86 -2.78 -30.72
C MET A 20 10.85 -2.08 -29.79
N ILE A 21 10.59 -0.83 -29.41
CA ILE A 21 11.46 -0.06 -28.51
C ILE A 21 11.52 -0.72 -27.13
N VAL A 22 10.37 -1.10 -26.59
CA VAL A 22 10.28 -1.72 -25.25
C VAL A 22 10.93 -3.11 -25.26
N THR A 23 10.79 -3.89 -26.32
CA THR A 23 11.49 -5.19 -26.45
C THR A 23 13.01 -5.02 -26.46
N ALA A 24 13.51 -4.00 -27.17
CA ALA A 24 14.95 -3.67 -27.13
C ALA A 24 15.38 -3.21 -25.73
N HIS A 25 14.53 -2.50 -25.01
CA HIS A 25 14.80 -2.06 -23.65
C HIS A 25 14.77 -3.19 -22.63
N GLU A 26 13.84 -4.13 -22.75
CA GLU A 26 13.79 -5.32 -21.90
C GLU A 26 15.06 -6.17 -22.06
N LYS A 27 15.60 -6.26 -23.30
CA LYS A 27 16.93 -6.85 -23.54
C LYS A 27 18.05 -6.05 -22.85
N PHE A 28 17.98 -4.72 -22.85
CA PHE A 28 18.95 -3.87 -22.15
C PHE A 28 18.92 -4.12 -20.63
N VAL A 29 17.75 -4.09 -20.00
CA VAL A 29 17.59 -4.29 -18.56
C VAL A 29 18.01 -5.72 -18.15
N THR A 30 17.83 -6.71 -19.03
CA THR A 30 18.23 -8.10 -18.78
C THR A 30 19.65 -8.45 -19.25
N GLY A 31 20.42 -7.49 -19.78
CA GLY A 31 21.80 -7.71 -20.23
C GLY A 31 21.94 -8.59 -21.49
N LYS A 32 20.87 -8.74 -22.28
CA LYS A 32 20.86 -9.55 -23.51
C LYS A 32 21.41 -8.76 -24.70
N GLN A 33 22.02 -9.47 -25.65
CA GLN A 33 22.58 -8.87 -26.88
C GLN A 33 21.52 -8.10 -27.68
N GLY A 34 21.91 -6.96 -28.25
CA GLY A 34 21.01 -6.07 -28.98
C GLY A 34 20.07 -5.24 -28.09
N GLY A 35 20.31 -5.21 -26.77
CA GLY A 35 19.60 -4.36 -25.83
C GLY A 35 19.90 -2.88 -26.03
N LYS A 36 18.87 -2.03 -26.02
CA LYS A 36 18.99 -0.58 -26.07
C LYS A 36 18.05 0.08 -25.06
N ARG A 37 18.58 0.97 -24.22
CA ARG A 37 17.77 1.75 -23.26
C ARG A 37 16.66 2.51 -24.00
N ALA A 38 15.42 2.41 -23.53
CA ALA A 38 14.31 3.17 -24.07
C ALA A 38 14.50 4.66 -23.75
N SER A 39 14.60 5.47 -24.79
CA SER A 39 14.51 6.94 -24.71
C SER A 39 13.27 7.35 -25.50
N LEU A 40 12.20 7.61 -24.76
CA LEU A 40 10.87 8.01 -25.23
C LEU A 40 10.59 9.49 -24.92
N ARG A 41 11.64 10.29 -24.78
CA ARG A 41 11.54 11.72 -24.49
C ARG A 41 10.73 12.47 -25.53
N PHE A 42 9.88 13.38 -25.09
CA PHE A 42 9.04 14.22 -25.95
C PHE A 42 8.19 13.44 -26.98
N MET A 43 7.89 12.15 -26.70
CA MET A 43 7.03 11.33 -27.54
C MET A 43 5.57 11.47 -27.12
N ASN A 44 4.65 11.23 -28.05
CA ASN A 44 3.23 11.03 -27.77
C ASN A 44 2.92 9.52 -27.80
N LEU A 45 2.58 9.01 -26.63
CA LEU A 45 2.21 7.63 -26.34
C LEU A 45 0.72 7.49 -25.99
N SER A 46 -0.08 8.55 -26.13
CA SER A 46 -1.46 8.58 -25.63
C SER A 46 -2.31 7.39 -26.07
N GLY A 47 -2.92 6.74 -25.08
CA GLY A 47 -3.80 5.57 -25.25
C GLY A 47 -3.10 4.26 -25.60
N LEU A 48 -1.76 4.20 -25.58
CA LEU A 48 -1.02 2.97 -25.82
C LEU A 48 -0.98 2.07 -24.58
N ASP A 49 -0.68 0.78 -24.80
CA ASP A 49 -0.55 -0.23 -23.75
C ASP A 49 0.92 -0.56 -23.45
N LEU A 50 1.28 -0.38 -22.19
CA LEU A 50 2.58 -0.65 -21.59
C LEU A 50 2.45 -1.66 -20.44
N SER A 51 1.27 -2.28 -20.27
CA SER A 51 0.99 -3.19 -19.17
C SER A 51 1.99 -4.33 -19.11
N PHE A 52 2.40 -4.71 -17.90
CA PHE A 52 3.36 -5.79 -17.63
C PHE A 52 4.77 -5.61 -18.23
N ARG A 53 5.05 -4.50 -18.90
CA ARG A 53 6.35 -4.24 -19.51
C ARG A 53 7.39 -3.80 -18.49
N ASN A 54 8.65 -4.10 -18.77
CA ASN A 54 9.77 -3.61 -17.96
C ASN A 54 10.43 -2.40 -18.60
N LEU A 55 10.17 -1.22 -18.02
CA LEU A 55 10.68 0.10 -18.37
C LEU A 55 11.59 0.67 -17.27
N ALA A 56 12.22 -0.20 -16.47
CA ALA A 56 13.17 0.24 -15.45
C ALA A 56 14.31 1.04 -16.07
N ASP A 57 14.64 2.18 -15.45
CA ASP A 57 15.61 3.15 -15.95
C ASP A 57 15.24 3.78 -17.31
N ALA A 58 14.04 3.58 -17.86
CA ALA A 58 13.65 4.23 -19.11
C ALA A 58 13.55 5.76 -18.96
N ASP A 59 13.79 6.48 -20.05
CA ASP A 59 13.66 7.94 -20.08
C ASP A 59 12.39 8.33 -20.85
N LEU A 60 11.33 8.69 -20.12
CA LEU A 60 10.03 9.13 -20.62
C LEU A 60 9.80 10.63 -20.38
N SER A 61 10.87 11.39 -20.15
CA SER A 61 10.78 12.81 -19.78
C SER A 61 10.00 13.60 -20.84
N ALA A 62 9.08 14.46 -20.39
CA ALA A 62 8.26 15.34 -21.23
C ALA A 62 7.39 14.63 -22.29
N SER A 63 7.17 13.32 -22.14
CA SER A 63 6.29 12.54 -23.00
C SER A 63 4.81 12.72 -22.62
N VAL A 64 3.91 12.43 -23.57
CA VAL A 64 2.46 12.42 -23.33
C VAL A 64 2.01 10.98 -23.23
N LEU A 65 1.56 10.61 -22.03
CA LEU A 65 1.07 9.29 -21.62
C LEU A 65 -0.43 9.36 -21.23
N ASP A 66 -1.13 10.39 -21.70
CA ASP A 66 -2.56 10.60 -21.43
C ASP A 66 -3.39 9.36 -21.83
N GLY A 67 -4.13 8.82 -20.86
CA GLY A 67 -4.96 7.62 -21.03
C GLY A 67 -4.19 6.33 -21.34
N CYS A 68 -2.87 6.28 -21.13
CA CYS A 68 -2.10 5.04 -21.32
C CYS A 68 -2.51 3.96 -20.34
N ARG A 69 -2.49 2.71 -20.79
CA ARG A 69 -2.62 1.54 -19.91
C ARG A 69 -1.22 1.10 -19.49
N MET A 70 -0.94 1.13 -18.19
CA MET A 70 0.38 0.88 -17.59
C MET A 70 0.25 -0.03 -16.35
N VAL A 71 -0.70 -0.96 -16.41
CA VAL A 71 -1.01 -1.86 -15.29
C VAL A 71 0.17 -2.80 -15.06
N ARG A 72 0.68 -2.88 -13.83
CA ARG A 72 1.86 -3.69 -13.47
C ARG A 72 3.11 -3.42 -14.32
N THR A 73 3.22 -2.24 -14.90
CA THR A 73 4.43 -1.82 -15.60
C THR A 73 5.54 -1.55 -14.58
N LYS A 74 6.76 -1.98 -14.87
CA LYS A 74 7.93 -1.66 -14.04
C LYS A 74 8.57 -0.38 -14.56
N LEU A 75 8.59 0.66 -13.74
CA LEU A 75 9.14 2.00 -13.99
C LEU A 75 10.15 2.38 -12.90
N GLU A 76 10.79 1.38 -12.28
CA GLU A 76 11.80 1.61 -11.25
C GLU A 76 12.89 2.55 -11.79
N ARG A 77 13.15 3.64 -11.07
CA ARG A 77 14.12 4.69 -11.47
C ARG A 77 13.90 5.28 -12.86
N ALA A 78 12.71 5.11 -13.44
CA ALA A 78 12.38 5.73 -14.72
C ALA A 78 12.28 7.25 -14.55
N SER A 79 12.72 7.99 -15.58
CA SER A 79 12.53 9.44 -15.63
C SER A 79 11.19 9.73 -16.27
N LEU A 80 10.23 10.18 -15.47
CA LEU A 80 8.91 10.68 -15.89
C LEU A 80 8.84 12.21 -15.70
N PHE A 81 10.00 12.86 -15.64
CA PHE A 81 10.13 14.30 -15.43
C PHE A 81 9.27 15.10 -16.42
N GLY A 82 8.28 15.82 -15.89
CA GLY A 82 7.26 16.57 -16.63
C GLY A 82 6.49 15.79 -17.70
N ALA A 83 6.34 14.48 -17.52
CA ALA A 83 5.45 13.67 -18.34
C ALA A 83 3.98 13.99 -18.04
N ASP A 84 3.13 13.86 -19.05
CA ASP A 84 1.68 14.02 -18.92
C ASP A 84 1.02 12.64 -18.80
N LEU A 85 0.65 12.26 -17.58
CA LEU A 85 0.08 10.97 -17.20
C LEU A 85 -1.42 11.08 -16.86
N ARG A 86 -2.11 12.12 -17.34
CA ARG A 86 -3.54 12.32 -17.08
C ARG A 86 -4.32 11.07 -17.47
N LYS A 87 -5.23 10.63 -16.59
CA LYS A 87 -6.10 9.45 -16.81
C LYS A 87 -5.35 8.15 -17.12
N ALA A 88 -4.04 8.08 -16.90
CA ALA A 88 -3.28 6.85 -17.11
C ALA A 88 -3.67 5.80 -16.06
N ASP A 89 -3.73 4.53 -16.48
CA ASP A 89 -4.00 3.39 -15.60
C ASP A 89 -2.68 2.74 -15.18
N LEU A 90 -2.18 3.14 -14.01
CA LEU A 90 -0.93 2.69 -13.39
C LEU A 90 -1.19 1.74 -12.20
N ARG A 91 -2.33 1.05 -12.19
CA ARG A 91 -2.66 0.10 -11.11
C ARG A 91 -1.56 -0.94 -10.95
N GLN A 92 -1.12 -1.14 -9.70
CA GLN A 92 -0.08 -2.11 -9.36
C GLN A 92 1.26 -1.90 -10.10
N ALA A 93 1.49 -0.71 -10.68
CA ALA A 93 2.77 -0.37 -11.30
C ALA A 93 3.87 -0.18 -10.25
N ILE A 94 5.12 -0.42 -10.64
CA ILE A 94 6.29 -0.28 -9.76
C ILE A 94 7.05 0.97 -10.19
N LEU A 95 6.95 2.04 -9.42
CA LEU A 95 7.56 3.36 -9.63
C LEU A 95 8.57 3.70 -8.52
N ILE A 96 9.21 2.68 -7.92
CA ILE A 96 10.21 2.86 -6.87
C ILE A 96 11.31 3.80 -7.37
N ARG A 97 11.55 4.90 -6.65
CA ARG A 97 12.52 5.95 -6.99
C ARG A 97 12.34 6.56 -8.39
N ALA A 98 11.13 6.50 -8.96
CA ALA A 98 10.85 7.19 -10.22
C ALA A 98 10.92 8.71 -10.02
N ASP A 99 11.44 9.42 -11.02
CA ASP A 99 11.46 10.88 -11.04
C ASP A 99 10.16 11.37 -11.70
N LEU A 100 9.21 11.80 -10.89
CA LEU A 100 7.90 12.33 -11.30
C LEU A 100 7.84 13.85 -11.17
N ARG A 101 8.98 14.54 -11.06
CA ARG A 101 8.98 15.99 -10.85
C ARG A 101 8.31 16.71 -12.00
N GLY A 102 7.36 17.58 -11.68
CA GLY A 102 6.55 18.32 -12.66
C GLY A 102 5.62 17.45 -13.53
N ALA A 103 5.49 16.15 -13.25
CA ALA A 103 4.55 15.29 -13.97
C ALA A 103 3.10 15.65 -13.63
N CYS A 104 2.19 15.55 -14.61
CA CYS A 104 0.76 15.78 -14.40
C CYS A 104 0.05 14.43 -14.30
N LEU A 105 -0.58 14.15 -13.16
CA LEU A 105 -1.22 12.87 -12.87
C LEU A 105 -2.73 12.98 -12.74
N ARG A 106 -3.33 14.15 -13.03
CA ARG A 106 -4.76 14.40 -12.80
C ARG A 106 -5.67 13.26 -13.29
N GLY A 107 -6.44 12.68 -12.37
CA GLY A 107 -7.35 11.57 -12.65
C GLY A 107 -6.69 10.24 -13.03
N ALA A 108 -5.37 10.11 -12.88
CA ALA A 108 -4.67 8.83 -13.05
C ALA A 108 -5.05 7.85 -11.93
N ASN A 109 -4.98 6.56 -12.26
CA ASN A 109 -5.22 5.50 -11.30
C ASN A 109 -3.90 4.81 -10.92
N LEU A 110 -3.42 5.08 -9.72
CA LEU A 110 -2.22 4.51 -9.11
C LEU A 110 -2.59 3.56 -7.96
N SER A 111 -3.81 3.01 -7.94
CA SER A 111 -4.23 2.12 -6.84
C SER A 111 -3.29 0.92 -6.76
N GLN A 112 -2.81 0.62 -5.55
CA GLN A 112 -1.84 -0.45 -5.25
C GLN A 112 -0.48 -0.30 -5.97
N ALA A 113 -0.15 0.87 -6.53
CA ALA A 113 1.18 1.10 -7.09
C ALA A 113 2.24 1.22 -5.98
N ASP A 114 3.48 0.85 -6.30
CA ASP A 114 4.63 1.08 -5.43
C ASP A 114 5.39 2.32 -5.88
N LEU A 115 5.26 3.39 -5.12
CA LEU A 115 5.87 4.72 -5.31
C LEU A 115 6.89 5.01 -4.20
N THR A 116 7.47 3.96 -3.59
CA THR A 116 8.48 4.11 -2.55
C THR A 116 9.61 5.02 -3.03
N GLN A 117 9.88 6.09 -2.28
CA GLN A 117 10.90 7.09 -2.59
C GLN A 117 10.75 7.78 -3.96
N ALA A 118 9.54 7.79 -4.56
CA ALA A 118 9.28 8.56 -5.76
C ALA A 118 9.33 10.08 -5.48
N ASP A 119 9.77 10.85 -6.48
CA ASP A 119 9.96 12.30 -6.35
C ASP A 119 8.89 13.07 -7.13
N PHE A 120 7.95 13.72 -6.43
CA PHE A 120 6.88 14.54 -7.01
C PHE A 120 7.13 16.03 -6.87
N ARG A 121 8.32 16.45 -6.44
CA ARG A 121 8.63 17.88 -6.28
C ARG A 121 8.41 18.64 -7.58
N GLU A 122 8.29 19.95 -7.47
CA GLU A 122 8.16 20.80 -8.65
C GLU A 122 9.34 20.59 -9.62
N GLY A 123 9.01 20.53 -10.91
CA GLY A 123 9.95 20.36 -12.00
C GLY A 123 9.53 21.21 -13.19
N GLN A 124 10.49 21.90 -13.81
CA GLN A 124 10.26 22.67 -15.02
C GLN A 124 10.86 21.95 -16.22
N VAL A 125 10.04 21.62 -17.22
CA VAL A 125 10.51 21.10 -18.52
C VAL A 125 10.60 22.25 -19.51
N ALA A 126 11.77 22.45 -20.11
CA ALA A 126 11.92 23.30 -21.29
C ALA A 126 11.41 22.55 -22.54
N VAL A 127 10.45 23.15 -23.26
CA VAL A 127 9.92 22.61 -24.53
C VAL A 127 10.57 23.36 -25.71
N PRO A 128 11.21 22.68 -26.68
CA PRO A 128 11.80 23.34 -27.84
C PRO A 128 10.72 23.90 -28.78
N HIS A 129 10.85 25.18 -29.18
CA HIS A 129 9.93 25.84 -30.10
C HIS A 129 10.27 25.46 -31.57
N PRO A 130 9.30 24.99 -32.37
CA PRO A 130 9.56 24.40 -33.70
C PRO A 130 10.12 25.37 -34.76
N ARG A 131 10.20 26.68 -34.50
CA ARG A 131 10.76 27.68 -35.44
C ARG A 131 11.78 28.65 -34.85
N LYS A 132 12.02 28.66 -33.53
CA LYS A 132 12.79 29.73 -32.86
C LYS A 132 13.96 29.25 -31.99
N GLY A 133 14.26 27.95 -31.98
CA GLY A 133 15.24 27.39 -31.04
C GLY A 133 14.69 27.33 -29.60
N LEU A 134 15.60 27.34 -28.61
CA LEU A 134 15.27 27.38 -27.17
C LEU A 134 14.81 28.80 -26.78
N GLU A 135 13.61 29.19 -27.19
CA GLU A 135 12.93 30.29 -26.51
C GLU A 135 12.51 29.78 -25.12
N SER A 136 12.82 30.55 -24.09
CA SER A 136 12.25 30.38 -22.75
C SER A 136 10.75 30.64 -22.82
N CYS A 137 9.99 29.66 -23.28
CA CYS A 137 8.57 29.63 -23.04
C CYS A 137 8.41 29.54 -21.53
N ARG A 138 8.03 30.68 -20.92
CA ARG A 138 7.22 30.72 -19.70
C ARG A 138 6.01 29.82 -19.96
N HIS A 139 6.14 28.54 -19.67
CA HIS A 139 4.98 27.71 -19.46
C HIS A 139 4.52 27.99 -18.05
N GLU A 140 3.20 28.24 -17.95
CA GLU A 140 2.43 28.24 -16.72
C GLU A 140 3.03 27.24 -15.74
N ALA A 141 3.28 27.68 -14.50
CA ALA A 141 3.71 26.79 -13.44
C ALA A 141 2.74 25.60 -13.40
N ARG A 142 3.14 24.47 -13.98
CA ARG A 142 2.42 23.22 -13.85
C ARG A 142 2.87 22.70 -12.50
N THR A 143 2.19 23.19 -11.46
CA THR A 143 2.19 22.52 -10.17
C THR A 143 1.98 21.04 -10.43
N GLY A 144 2.76 20.16 -9.79
CA GLY A 144 2.54 18.71 -9.93
C GLY A 144 1.11 18.40 -9.48
N GLU A 145 0.18 18.30 -10.44
CA GLU A 145 -1.24 18.07 -10.16
C GLU A 145 -1.40 16.57 -9.97
N VAL A 146 -1.37 16.13 -8.72
CA VAL A 146 -1.92 14.83 -8.31
C VAL A 146 -3.36 14.98 -7.79
N ASP A 147 -4.04 16.05 -8.23
CA ASP A 147 -5.45 16.29 -7.93
C ASP A 147 -6.31 15.16 -8.48
N GLU A 148 -7.28 14.71 -7.68
CA GLU A 148 -8.23 13.65 -8.04
C GLU A 148 -7.54 12.32 -8.46
N VAL A 149 -6.28 12.12 -8.07
CA VAL A 149 -5.56 10.85 -8.30
C VAL A 149 -6.05 9.79 -7.33
N ASN A 150 -6.18 8.57 -7.83
CA ASN A 150 -6.45 7.41 -7.00
C ASN A 150 -5.13 6.72 -6.58
N PHE A 151 -4.73 6.90 -5.32
CA PHE A 151 -3.63 6.21 -4.65
C PHE A 151 -4.11 5.12 -3.68
N SER A 152 -5.36 4.66 -3.79
CA SER A 152 -5.93 3.68 -2.84
C SER A 152 -5.06 2.42 -2.74
N GLY A 153 -4.67 2.05 -1.52
CA GLY A 153 -3.77 0.93 -1.25
C GLY A 153 -2.32 1.09 -1.71
N ALA A 154 -1.93 2.21 -2.35
CA ALA A 154 -0.57 2.42 -2.84
C ALA A 154 0.47 2.51 -1.71
N THR A 155 1.74 2.24 -2.03
CA THR A 155 2.88 2.43 -1.13
C THR A 155 3.65 3.65 -1.57
N LEU A 156 3.72 4.67 -0.72
CA LEU A 156 4.33 5.99 -0.96
C LEU A 156 5.39 6.29 0.11
N ASP A 157 6.01 5.26 0.68
CA ASP A 157 6.94 5.42 1.80
C ASP A 157 8.18 6.25 1.37
N GLY A 158 8.50 7.27 2.16
CA GLY A 158 9.62 8.18 1.90
C GLY A 158 9.52 9.01 0.62
N SER A 159 8.35 9.03 -0.02
CA SER A 159 8.09 9.83 -1.23
C SER A 159 8.16 11.34 -0.93
N GLN A 160 8.51 12.12 -1.96
CA GLN A 160 8.65 13.57 -1.86
C GLN A 160 7.45 14.28 -2.47
N PHE A 161 6.61 14.88 -1.61
CA PHE A 161 5.40 15.63 -1.97
C PHE A 161 5.45 17.10 -1.52
N SER A 162 6.63 17.62 -1.18
CA SER A 162 6.74 19.00 -0.68
C SER A 162 6.20 20.02 -1.69
N GLY A 163 5.21 20.82 -1.25
CA GLY A 163 4.54 21.83 -2.08
C GLY A 163 3.59 21.29 -3.16
N VAL A 164 3.33 19.98 -3.20
CA VAL A 164 2.50 19.36 -4.25
C VAL A 164 1.01 19.64 -4.04
N SER A 165 0.25 19.80 -5.13
CA SER A 165 -1.22 19.84 -5.08
C SER A 165 -1.80 18.44 -5.22
N ALA A 166 -2.49 18.00 -4.17
CA ALA A 166 -3.17 16.71 -4.04
C ALA A 166 -4.63 16.92 -3.61
N PHE A 167 -5.29 17.92 -4.20
CA PHE A 167 -6.66 18.28 -3.88
C PHE A 167 -7.60 17.13 -4.25
N LYS A 168 -8.45 16.70 -3.31
CA LYS A 168 -9.41 15.58 -3.48
C LYS A 168 -8.77 14.27 -3.96
N ALA A 169 -7.47 14.09 -3.76
CA ALA A 169 -6.82 12.82 -4.06
C ALA A 169 -7.30 11.73 -3.07
N ASP A 170 -7.37 10.49 -3.55
CA ASP A 170 -7.75 9.33 -2.75
C ASP A 170 -6.51 8.57 -2.28
N PHE A 171 -6.16 8.75 -1.01
CA PHE A 171 -5.09 8.07 -0.29
C PHE A 171 -5.63 6.96 0.64
N SER A 172 -6.84 6.45 0.40
CA SER A 172 -7.42 5.43 1.29
C SER A 172 -6.54 4.19 1.40
N ASP A 173 -6.29 3.77 2.65
CA ASP A 173 -5.44 2.63 3.01
C ASP A 173 -4.02 2.67 2.39
N CYS A 174 -3.52 3.84 1.97
CA CYS A 174 -2.16 3.95 1.45
C CYS A 174 -1.12 3.90 2.58
N SER A 175 0.14 3.63 2.23
CA SER A 175 1.28 3.78 3.14
C SER A 175 2.03 5.05 2.74
N LEU A 176 2.21 5.98 3.67
CA LEU A 176 2.87 7.27 3.53
C LEU A 176 3.96 7.41 4.60
N ARG A 177 4.57 6.30 5.03
CA ARG A 177 5.53 6.33 6.14
C ARG A 177 6.73 7.18 5.78
N GLY A 178 7.05 8.16 6.62
CA GLY A 178 8.15 9.09 6.39
C GLY A 178 8.01 9.95 5.11
N ALA A 179 6.83 10.00 4.48
CA ALA A 179 6.60 10.83 3.31
C ALA A 179 6.78 12.32 3.65
N LYS A 180 7.31 13.09 2.70
CA LYS A 180 7.51 14.55 2.85
C LYS A 180 6.34 15.29 2.24
N LEU A 181 5.38 15.69 3.07
CA LEU A 181 4.16 16.41 2.67
C LEU A 181 4.22 17.89 3.09
N SER A 182 5.41 18.42 3.36
CA SER A 182 5.58 19.79 3.85
C SER A 182 5.07 20.81 2.83
N GLY A 183 4.15 21.67 3.27
CA GLY A 183 3.48 22.64 2.39
C GLY A 183 2.56 22.03 1.32
N ALA A 184 2.29 20.72 1.34
CA ALA A 184 1.42 20.09 0.35
C ALA A 184 -0.05 20.53 0.52
N ASN A 185 -0.78 20.66 -0.58
CA ASN A 185 -2.20 20.96 -0.58
C ASN A 185 -3.04 19.68 -0.68
N LEU A 186 -3.51 19.18 0.46
CA LEU A 186 -4.30 17.95 0.64
C LEU A 186 -5.76 18.27 1.04
N LYS A 187 -6.26 19.44 0.67
CA LYS A 187 -7.63 19.85 0.97
C LYS A 187 -8.63 18.86 0.39
N ASP A 188 -9.63 18.48 1.19
CA ASP A 188 -10.67 17.50 0.86
C ASP A 188 -10.13 16.12 0.42
N ALA A 189 -8.86 15.80 0.71
CA ALA A 189 -8.28 14.50 0.38
C ALA A 189 -8.84 13.38 1.27
N ASN A 190 -8.96 12.18 0.72
CA ASN A 190 -9.39 11.00 1.47
C ASN A 190 -8.18 10.22 1.99
N LEU A 191 -7.91 10.29 3.29
CA LEU A 191 -6.84 9.58 3.99
C LEU A 191 -7.38 8.49 4.92
N THR A 192 -8.60 7.98 4.66
CA THR A 192 -9.23 6.94 5.46
C THR A 192 -8.33 5.70 5.53
N GLY A 193 -7.97 5.26 6.74
CA GLY A 193 -7.10 4.09 6.92
C GLY A 193 -5.64 4.27 6.49
N ALA A 194 -5.23 5.45 6.02
CA ALA A 194 -3.87 5.72 5.57
C ALA A 194 -2.86 5.62 6.74
N ILE A 195 -1.65 5.17 6.43
CA ILE A 195 -0.55 5.03 7.40
C ILE A 195 0.46 6.14 7.17
N LEU A 196 0.49 7.14 8.03
CA LEU A 196 1.35 8.32 7.94
C LEU A 196 2.49 8.31 8.96
N ASP A 197 2.89 7.15 9.50
CA ASP A 197 3.90 7.10 10.57
C ASP A 197 5.17 7.89 10.20
N GLY A 198 5.51 8.89 11.03
CA GLY A 198 6.66 9.77 10.82
C GLY A 198 6.61 10.66 9.56
N ALA A 199 5.46 10.82 8.91
CA ALA A 199 5.30 11.73 7.79
C ALA A 199 5.45 13.19 8.24
N ASP A 200 6.08 14.00 7.38
CA ASP A 200 6.23 15.44 7.62
C ASP A 200 5.08 16.19 6.96
N VAL A 201 4.13 16.68 7.78
CA VAL A 201 2.97 17.47 7.32
C VAL A 201 3.10 18.96 7.67
N SER A 202 4.31 19.43 7.95
CA SER A 202 4.57 20.82 8.36
C SER A 202 4.10 21.82 7.28
N GLY A 203 3.19 22.73 7.63
CA GLY A 203 2.64 23.71 6.69
C GLY A 203 1.65 23.12 5.66
N ALA A 204 1.30 21.83 5.75
CA ALA A 204 0.36 21.22 4.83
C ALA A 204 -1.06 21.77 5.01
N ASN A 205 -1.80 21.89 3.90
CA ASN A 205 -3.21 22.21 3.93
C ASN A 205 -4.05 20.93 3.98
N LEU A 206 -4.60 20.61 5.15
CA LEU A 206 -5.41 19.42 5.44
C LEU A 206 -6.89 19.78 5.70
N GLU A 207 -7.35 20.95 5.24
CA GLU A 207 -8.72 21.38 5.46
C GLU A 207 -9.72 20.42 4.81
N GLY A 208 -10.75 20.01 5.54
CA GLY A 208 -11.75 19.05 5.04
C GLY A 208 -11.23 17.64 4.73
N ALA A 209 -9.96 17.34 5.01
CA ALA A 209 -9.38 16.03 4.74
C ALA A 209 -9.97 14.96 5.69
N ASN A 210 -10.18 13.74 5.18
CA ASN A 210 -10.75 12.64 5.96
C ASN A 210 -9.64 11.69 6.46
N PHE A 211 -9.35 11.73 7.75
CA PHE A 211 -8.41 10.85 8.45
C PHE A 211 -9.10 9.74 9.26
N THR A 212 -10.33 9.36 8.89
CA THR A 212 -11.07 8.32 9.64
C THR A 212 -10.24 7.04 9.69
N GLY A 213 -9.90 6.61 10.91
CA GLY A 213 -9.04 5.45 11.10
C GLY A 213 -7.64 5.59 10.52
N ALA A 214 -7.07 6.77 10.30
CA ALA A 214 -5.66 6.89 9.88
C ALA A 214 -4.70 6.51 11.02
N VAL A 215 -3.46 6.15 10.69
CA VAL A 215 -2.36 5.96 11.65
C VAL A 215 -1.39 7.12 11.48
N MET A 216 -1.12 7.86 12.55
CA MET A 216 -0.34 9.10 12.55
C MET A 216 0.71 9.08 13.67
N THR A 217 1.34 7.92 13.92
CA THR A 217 2.36 7.79 14.96
C THR A 217 3.56 8.67 14.61
N GLY A 218 3.95 9.58 15.51
CA GLY A 218 5.08 10.48 15.29
C GLY A 218 4.85 11.59 14.26
N VAL A 219 3.60 11.91 13.93
CA VAL A 219 3.25 13.02 13.02
C VAL A 219 2.92 14.26 13.84
N ASP A 220 3.61 15.36 13.57
CA ASP A 220 3.28 16.67 14.12
C ASP A 220 2.29 17.41 13.22
N THR A 221 1.06 17.57 13.69
CA THR A 221 0.00 18.30 12.97
C THR A 221 -0.12 19.76 13.39
N SER A 222 0.70 20.25 14.32
CA SER A 222 0.59 21.62 14.87
C SER A 222 0.84 22.71 13.82
N GLY A 223 1.75 22.44 12.88
CA GLY A 223 2.06 23.31 11.76
C GLY A 223 1.12 23.15 10.56
N ALA A 224 0.14 22.25 10.60
CA ALA A 224 -0.75 21.97 9.48
C ALA A 224 -2.12 22.66 9.66
N ARG A 225 -2.75 23.04 8.55
CA ARG A 225 -4.12 23.58 8.58
C ARG A 225 -5.12 22.43 8.58
N THR A 226 -5.74 22.15 9.73
CA THR A 226 -6.63 20.99 9.92
C THR A 226 -8.10 21.37 10.08
N SER A 227 -8.50 22.58 9.66
CA SER A 227 -9.88 23.05 9.85
C SER A 227 -10.88 22.16 9.09
N GLY A 228 -11.87 21.61 9.81
CA GLY A 228 -12.85 20.68 9.23
C GLY A 228 -12.32 19.28 8.90
N ALA A 229 -11.10 18.92 9.28
CA ALA A 229 -10.57 17.57 9.06
C ALA A 229 -11.29 16.53 9.95
N GLU A 230 -11.63 15.37 9.38
CA GLU A 230 -12.30 14.29 10.12
C GLU A 230 -11.27 13.33 10.74
N MET A 231 -11.15 13.29 12.07
CA MET A 231 -10.12 12.49 12.77
C MET A 231 -10.67 11.28 13.56
N ARG A 232 -11.91 10.84 13.29
CA ARG A 232 -12.55 9.76 14.05
C ARG A 232 -11.75 8.46 13.97
N GLY A 233 -11.35 7.89 15.11
CA GLY A 233 -10.59 6.64 15.17
C GLY A 233 -9.14 6.75 14.67
N CYS A 234 -8.63 7.97 14.48
CA CYS A 234 -7.22 8.17 14.15
C CYS A 234 -6.33 7.72 15.31
N LEU A 235 -5.24 7.01 14.99
CA LEU A 235 -4.25 6.55 15.94
C LEU A 235 -3.05 7.49 15.94
N ALA A 236 -2.95 8.36 16.94
CA ALA A 236 -1.74 9.13 17.21
C ALA A 236 -0.65 8.27 17.88
N SER A 237 0.48 8.88 18.21
CA SER A 237 1.52 8.23 19.03
C SER A 237 0.94 7.62 20.30
N SER A 238 1.45 6.44 20.70
CA SER A 238 1.08 5.83 21.98
C SER A 238 1.30 6.79 23.13
N THR A 239 0.36 6.84 24.06
CA THR A 239 0.43 7.75 25.21
C THR A 239 1.56 7.34 26.15
N ALA A 240 2.02 8.27 27.01
CA ALA A 240 3.05 7.98 28.00
C ALA A 240 2.66 6.82 28.92
N GLU A 241 1.37 6.71 29.26
CA GLU A 241 0.80 5.62 30.05
C GLU A 241 0.89 4.28 29.31
N ALA A 242 0.56 4.24 28.02
CA ALA A 242 0.68 3.03 27.20
C ALA A 242 2.13 2.55 27.12
N VAL A 243 3.09 3.49 26.97
CA VAL A 243 4.53 3.18 26.96
C VAL A 243 4.98 2.67 28.33
N ALA A 244 4.54 3.28 29.42
CA ALA A 244 4.88 2.82 30.78
C ALA A 244 4.33 1.42 31.09
N ARG A 245 3.16 1.07 30.55
CA ARG A 245 2.55 -0.26 30.70
C ARG A 245 3.13 -1.32 29.77
N ALA A 246 3.98 -0.94 28.81
CA ALA A 246 4.55 -1.88 27.83
C ALA A 246 5.31 -3.03 28.50
N ASP A 247 6.10 -2.75 29.54
CA ASP A 247 6.84 -3.79 30.25
C ASP A 247 5.92 -4.73 31.01
N GLU A 248 4.87 -4.21 31.66
CA GLU A 248 3.85 -5.02 32.33
C GLU A 248 3.14 -5.95 31.34
N ILE A 249 2.70 -5.42 30.19
CA ILE A 249 2.05 -6.19 29.12
C ILE A 249 3.00 -7.26 28.57
N HIS A 250 4.27 -6.92 28.37
CA HIS A 250 5.27 -7.88 27.93
C HIS A 250 5.48 -9.01 28.95
N GLN A 251 5.52 -8.70 30.26
CA GLN A 251 5.61 -9.74 31.30
C GLN A 251 4.39 -10.68 31.27
N ARG A 252 3.19 -10.16 31.00
CA ARG A 252 1.98 -11.00 30.83
C ARG A 252 2.12 -11.93 29.61
N CYS A 253 2.75 -11.47 28.53
CA CYS A 253 3.05 -12.30 27.36
C CYS A 253 4.07 -13.41 27.69
N LEU A 254 5.11 -13.10 28.45
CA LEU A 254 6.10 -14.08 28.92
C LEU A 254 5.48 -15.10 29.88
N ALA A 255 4.60 -14.66 30.78
CA ALA A 255 3.84 -15.54 31.66
C ALA A 255 2.96 -16.51 30.85
N ASN A 256 2.35 -16.06 29.74
CA ASN A 256 1.59 -16.94 28.85
C ASN A 256 2.49 -17.95 28.14
N GLN A 257 3.68 -17.54 27.71
CA GLN A 257 4.64 -18.47 27.11
C GLN A 257 5.06 -19.56 28.11
N ALA A 258 5.32 -19.22 29.38
CA ALA A 258 5.61 -20.18 30.44
C ALA A 258 4.42 -21.12 30.68
N TRP A 259 3.20 -20.57 30.72
CA TRP A 259 1.96 -21.32 30.85
C TRP A 259 1.77 -22.35 29.73
N CYS A 260 1.99 -21.94 28.48
CA CYS A 260 1.90 -22.85 27.34
C CYS A 260 3.01 -23.92 27.32
N ARG A 261 4.23 -23.59 27.78
CA ARG A 261 5.36 -24.55 27.83
C ARG A 261 5.17 -25.61 28.90
N THR A 262 4.57 -25.26 30.03
CA THR A 262 4.45 -26.15 31.19
C THR A 262 3.12 -26.92 31.23
N GLY A 263 2.24 -26.70 30.25
CA GLY A 263 0.88 -27.25 30.26
C GLY A 263 0.03 -26.63 31.38
N GLY A 264 0.28 -25.37 31.71
CA GLY A 264 -0.48 -24.58 32.67
C GLY A 264 -0.04 -24.66 34.13
N LYS A 265 1.14 -25.24 34.41
CA LYS A 265 1.67 -25.35 35.78
C LYS A 265 2.27 -24.05 36.30
N GLU A 266 2.85 -23.25 35.41
CA GLU A 266 3.50 -21.97 35.75
C GLU A 266 2.98 -20.85 34.85
N GLY A 267 3.05 -19.59 35.30
CA GLY A 267 2.58 -18.45 34.51
C GLY A 267 1.06 -18.33 34.46
N ALA A 268 0.55 -17.57 33.49
CA ALA A 268 -0.88 -17.28 33.36
C ALA A 268 -1.26 -17.00 31.90
N PRO A 269 -2.52 -17.24 31.49
CA PRO A 269 -3.02 -16.84 30.18
C PRO A 269 -2.89 -15.33 29.91
N ALA A 270 -2.48 -14.96 28.70
CA ALA A 270 -2.41 -13.56 28.28
C ALA A 270 -3.81 -13.01 27.96
N ARG A 271 -4.31 -12.06 28.75
CA ARG A 271 -5.60 -11.37 28.55
C ARG A 271 -5.41 -9.89 28.22
N LEU A 272 -5.12 -9.57 26.98
CA LEU A 272 -4.72 -8.26 26.50
C LEU A 272 -5.87 -7.51 25.81
N ASP A 273 -7.11 -7.76 26.23
CA ASP A 273 -8.30 -7.19 25.60
C ASP A 273 -8.32 -5.66 25.75
N GLY A 274 -8.50 -4.94 24.64
CA GLY A 274 -8.53 -3.47 24.58
C GLY A 274 -7.19 -2.77 24.85
N GLU A 275 -6.09 -3.51 25.03
CA GLU A 275 -4.78 -2.92 25.32
C GLU A 275 -4.14 -2.30 24.07
N ASP A 276 -3.26 -1.29 24.25
CA ASP A 276 -2.37 -0.79 23.20
C ASP A 276 -1.04 -1.54 23.24
N LEU A 277 -0.82 -2.42 22.28
CA LEU A 277 0.38 -3.27 22.18
C LEU A 277 1.43 -2.65 21.26
N ARG A 278 1.15 -1.52 20.59
CA ARG A 278 2.11 -0.87 19.69
C ARG A 278 3.47 -0.57 20.36
N PRO A 279 3.55 -0.14 21.64
CA PRO A 279 4.83 0.08 22.32
C PRO A 279 5.71 -1.16 22.45
N LEU A 280 5.16 -2.36 22.28
CA LEU A 280 5.94 -3.60 22.34
C LEU A 280 6.83 -3.81 21.13
N GLY A 281 6.53 -3.17 19.99
CA GLY A 281 7.34 -3.27 18.77
C GLY A 281 7.54 -4.71 18.32
N ASP A 282 8.78 -5.20 18.41
CA ASP A 282 9.21 -6.54 17.99
C ASP A 282 9.29 -7.56 19.14
N ARG A 283 8.99 -7.16 20.37
CA ARG A 283 9.12 -8.01 21.57
C ARG A 283 8.21 -9.24 21.55
N LEU A 284 7.16 -9.26 20.72
CA LEU A 284 6.24 -10.39 20.59
C LEU A 284 6.62 -11.38 19.48
N LYS A 285 7.67 -11.08 18.72
CA LYS A 285 8.16 -11.91 17.62
C LYS A 285 8.52 -13.32 18.09
N GLY A 286 8.01 -14.34 17.40
CA GLY A 286 8.29 -15.73 17.71
C GLY A 286 7.78 -16.22 19.08
N LEU A 287 7.09 -15.38 19.86
CA LEU A 287 6.59 -15.78 21.17
C LEU A 287 5.48 -16.82 21.06
N ARG A 288 5.34 -17.62 22.13
CA ARG A 288 4.25 -18.57 22.27
C ARG A 288 3.10 -17.91 23.00
N LEU A 289 2.13 -17.47 22.22
CA LEU A 289 0.95 -16.75 22.65
C LEU A 289 -0.33 -17.55 22.36
N THR A 290 -0.21 -18.88 22.40
CA THR A 290 -1.33 -19.82 22.20
C THR A 290 -2.47 -19.47 23.15
N ALA A 291 -3.69 -19.42 22.61
CA ALA A 291 -4.92 -19.07 23.32
C ALA A 291 -4.92 -17.70 24.02
N MET A 292 -4.04 -16.76 23.64
CA MET A 292 -4.12 -15.39 24.15
C MET A 292 -5.47 -14.75 23.79
N SER A 293 -5.97 -13.86 24.64
CA SER A 293 -7.08 -12.96 24.31
C SER A 293 -6.54 -11.57 24.08
N ALA A 294 -6.92 -10.93 22.99
CA ALA A 294 -6.61 -9.54 22.65
C ALA A 294 -7.76 -8.95 21.83
N VAL A 295 -8.98 -9.14 22.34
CA VAL A 295 -10.20 -8.63 21.71
C VAL A 295 -10.15 -7.12 21.69
N GLY A 296 -10.33 -6.52 20.51
CA GLY A 296 -10.29 -5.06 20.35
C GLY A 296 -8.94 -4.41 20.66
N ALA A 297 -7.86 -5.19 20.80
CA ALA A 297 -6.54 -4.66 21.10
C ALA A 297 -5.96 -3.89 19.91
N CYS A 298 -5.17 -2.85 20.18
CA CYS A 298 -4.44 -2.10 19.15
C CYS A 298 -3.06 -2.72 18.94
N MET A 299 -2.85 -3.30 17.77
CA MET A 299 -1.66 -4.06 17.39
C MET A 299 -1.09 -3.58 16.05
N VAL A 300 -1.32 -2.31 15.72
CA VAL A 300 -0.89 -1.71 14.45
C VAL A 300 0.64 -1.75 14.33
N GLY A 301 1.13 -2.31 13.24
CA GLY A 301 2.57 -2.35 12.92
C GLY A 301 3.42 -3.28 13.79
N ILE A 302 2.81 -4.04 14.71
CA ILE A 302 3.56 -4.94 15.60
C ILE A 302 4.23 -6.08 14.82
N ASP A 303 5.41 -6.54 15.26
CA ASP A 303 6.05 -7.74 14.71
C ASP A 303 5.66 -8.98 15.52
N LEU A 304 4.78 -9.79 14.92
CA LEU A 304 4.34 -11.11 15.37
C LEU A 304 4.86 -12.22 14.45
N SER A 305 5.90 -11.97 13.65
CA SER A 305 6.42 -12.98 12.73
C SER A 305 6.89 -14.22 13.49
N GLY A 306 6.47 -15.38 12.99
CA GLY A 306 6.71 -16.68 13.63
C GLY A 306 6.03 -16.88 15.00
N ALA A 307 5.19 -15.95 15.47
CA ALA A 307 4.48 -16.12 16.74
C ALA A 307 3.51 -17.30 16.68
N GLN A 308 3.38 -18.01 17.79
CA GLN A 308 2.45 -19.12 17.94
C GLN A 308 1.16 -18.58 18.57
N LEU A 309 0.13 -18.40 17.75
CA LEU A 309 -1.15 -17.76 18.07
C LEU A 309 -2.32 -18.74 17.91
N GLN A 310 -2.08 -20.04 18.10
CA GLN A 310 -3.11 -21.05 17.90
C GLN A 310 -4.25 -20.83 18.88
N GLY A 311 -5.48 -20.79 18.37
CA GLY A 311 -6.66 -20.51 19.19
C GLY A 311 -6.71 -19.11 19.80
N ALA A 312 -5.84 -18.17 19.40
CA ALA A 312 -5.86 -16.80 19.91
C ALA A 312 -7.19 -16.10 19.57
N ASN A 313 -7.68 -15.28 20.50
CA ASN A 313 -8.86 -14.47 20.34
C ASN A 313 -8.48 -13.03 19.99
N LEU A 314 -8.52 -12.71 18.69
CA LEU A 314 -8.15 -11.43 18.08
C LEU A 314 -9.38 -10.73 17.46
N GLN A 315 -10.58 -11.02 17.97
CA GLN A 315 -11.82 -10.43 17.46
C GLN A 315 -11.78 -8.91 17.58
N ASN A 316 -12.16 -8.21 16.51
CA ASN A 316 -12.14 -6.74 16.40
C ASN A 316 -10.76 -6.10 16.69
N ALA A 317 -9.67 -6.87 16.76
CA ALA A 317 -8.34 -6.33 16.97
C ALA A 317 -7.90 -5.50 15.75
N ASP A 318 -7.13 -4.45 16.01
CA ASP A 318 -6.54 -3.62 14.96
C ASP A 318 -5.12 -4.09 14.66
N LEU A 319 -4.98 -4.88 13.61
CA LEU A 319 -3.74 -5.51 13.15
C LEU A 319 -3.22 -4.87 11.85
N ARG A 320 -3.61 -3.63 11.56
CA ARG A 320 -3.16 -2.94 10.35
C ARG A 320 -1.65 -2.90 10.28
N THR A 321 -1.08 -3.27 9.13
CA THR A 321 0.37 -3.36 8.90
C THR A 321 1.14 -4.27 9.85
N ALA A 322 0.47 -5.09 10.68
CA ALA A 322 1.14 -6.04 11.54
C ALA A 322 1.90 -7.07 10.69
N ASN A 323 3.09 -7.46 11.14
CA ASN A 323 3.86 -8.53 10.53
C ASN A 323 3.48 -9.86 11.19
N LEU A 324 2.72 -10.68 10.49
CA LEU A 324 2.28 -12.03 10.88
C LEU A 324 2.96 -13.11 10.02
N ARG A 325 4.08 -12.78 9.35
CA ARG A 325 4.78 -13.69 8.45
C ARG A 325 5.17 -14.97 9.17
N GLY A 326 4.73 -16.12 8.65
CA GLY A 326 5.00 -17.43 9.25
C GLY A 326 4.35 -17.66 10.63
N ALA A 327 3.45 -16.79 11.08
CA ALA A 327 2.74 -16.97 12.34
C ALA A 327 1.79 -18.18 12.26
N ASP A 328 1.63 -18.89 13.37
CA ASP A 328 0.72 -20.01 13.49
C ASP A 328 -0.61 -19.54 14.11
N LEU A 329 -1.58 -19.25 13.26
CA LEU A 329 -2.92 -18.74 13.58
C LEU A 329 -3.99 -19.85 13.50
N ARG A 330 -3.60 -21.13 13.58
CA ARG A 330 -4.56 -22.24 13.50
C ARG A 330 -5.65 -22.10 14.55
N GLY A 331 -6.92 -22.14 14.13
CA GLY A 331 -8.07 -21.99 15.02
C GLY A 331 -8.23 -20.60 15.67
N ALA A 332 -7.49 -19.58 15.23
CA ALA A 332 -7.61 -18.23 15.77
C ALA A 332 -8.98 -17.59 15.40
N LYS A 333 -9.46 -16.71 16.29
CA LYS A 333 -10.69 -15.93 16.09
C LYS A 333 -10.32 -14.51 15.69
N LEU A 334 -10.58 -14.15 14.44
CA LEU A 334 -10.27 -12.86 13.82
C LEU A 334 -11.52 -12.13 13.33
N SER A 335 -12.72 -12.56 13.76
CA SER A 335 -13.96 -11.96 13.27
C SER A 335 -14.00 -10.46 13.53
N GLY A 336 -14.26 -9.67 12.49
CA GLY A 336 -14.28 -8.20 12.55
C GLY A 336 -12.91 -7.52 12.72
N ALA A 337 -11.81 -8.28 12.80
CA ALA A 337 -10.47 -7.72 12.92
C ALA A 337 -10.08 -6.89 11.68
N ASN A 338 -9.20 -5.90 11.87
CA ASN A 338 -8.67 -5.09 10.79
C ASN A 338 -7.23 -5.50 10.47
N LEU A 339 -7.05 -6.21 9.36
CA LEU A 339 -5.76 -6.69 8.83
C LEU A 339 -5.36 -5.94 7.55
N THR A 340 -5.87 -4.71 7.36
CA THR A 340 -5.52 -3.91 6.18
C THR A 340 -4.00 -3.74 6.11
N LYS A 341 -3.40 -4.10 4.96
CA LYS A 341 -1.95 -4.12 4.73
C LYS A 341 -1.11 -4.99 5.68
N ALA A 342 -1.73 -5.91 6.44
CA ALA A 342 -0.98 -6.87 7.25
C ALA A 342 -0.21 -7.86 6.38
N ASP A 343 0.95 -8.31 6.87
CA ASP A 343 1.77 -9.32 6.21
C ASP A 343 1.51 -10.70 6.81
N LEU A 344 0.69 -11.52 6.14
CA LEU A 344 0.40 -12.90 6.51
C LEU A 344 1.14 -13.92 5.62
N ARG A 345 2.23 -13.53 4.94
CA ARG A 345 2.97 -14.44 4.07
C ARG A 345 3.39 -15.69 4.84
N GLN A 346 3.11 -16.86 4.28
CA GLN A 346 3.44 -18.16 4.90
C GLN A 346 2.77 -18.39 6.28
N ALA A 347 1.80 -17.59 6.69
CA ALA A 347 1.06 -17.82 7.92
C ALA A 347 0.17 -19.06 7.80
N THR A 348 -0.03 -19.77 8.91
CA THR A 348 -0.88 -20.98 8.96
C THR A 348 -2.20 -20.65 9.62
N LEU A 349 -3.30 -20.68 8.87
CA LEU A 349 -4.68 -20.45 9.32
C LEU A 349 -5.57 -21.70 9.13
N SER A 350 -4.97 -22.86 8.89
CA SER A 350 -5.69 -24.14 8.79
C SER A 350 -6.31 -24.57 10.14
N PRO A 351 -7.12 -25.65 10.19
CA PRO A 351 -7.74 -26.06 11.43
C PRO A 351 -6.72 -26.46 12.49
N LEU A 352 -6.99 -26.07 13.73
CA LEU A 352 -6.27 -26.54 14.90
C LEU A 352 -6.86 -27.89 15.35
N PRO A 353 -6.12 -29.01 15.25
CA PRO A 353 -6.57 -30.28 15.80
C PRO A 353 -6.56 -30.24 17.33
N LEU A 354 -7.68 -30.62 17.95
CA LEU A 354 -7.88 -30.68 19.41
C LEU A 354 -8.15 -32.11 19.91
N GLY A 355 -8.03 -33.12 19.04
CA GLY A 355 -8.31 -34.53 19.29
C GLY A 355 -8.65 -35.27 17.98
N PRO A 356 -8.95 -36.57 18.04
CA PRO A 356 -9.19 -37.41 16.85
C PRO A 356 -10.31 -36.89 15.92
N GLU A 357 -11.39 -36.35 16.51
CA GLU A 357 -12.57 -35.88 15.78
C GLU A 357 -12.90 -34.39 16.04
N ARG A 358 -12.05 -33.69 16.80
CA ARG A 358 -12.30 -32.32 17.22
C ARG A 358 -11.26 -31.41 16.61
N LYS A 359 -11.71 -30.43 15.84
CA LYS A 359 -10.88 -29.35 15.29
C LYS A 359 -11.58 -28.01 15.43
N THR A 360 -10.78 -26.95 15.55
CA THR A 360 -11.27 -25.56 15.51
C THR A 360 -10.71 -24.89 14.27
N VAL A 361 -11.57 -24.30 13.45
CA VAL A 361 -11.17 -23.57 12.23
C VAL A 361 -10.81 -22.13 12.56
N ALA A 362 -9.93 -21.51 11.77
CA ALA A 362 -9.69 -20.08 11.86
C ALA A 362 -10.92 -19.31 11.35
N ASN A 363 -11.41 -18.35 12.14
CA ASN A 363 -12.60 -17.57 11.81
C ASN A 363 -12.21 -16.13 11.49
N LEU A 364 -12.31 -15.76 10.21
CA LEU A 364 -12.08 -14.43 9.65
C LEU A 364 -13.37 -13.80 9.09
N THR A 365 -14.52 -14.12 9.70
CA THR A 365 -15.82 -13.56 9.30
C THR A 365 -15.80 -12.03 9.44
N ALA A 366 -16.24 -11.31 8.40
CA ALA A 366 -16.28 -9.84 8.35
C ALA A 366 -14.94 -9.14 8.66
N THR A 367 -13.81 -9.84 8.48
CA THR A 367 -12.48 -9.27 8.64
C THR A 367 -12.16 -8.33 7.49
N ARG A 368 -11.46 -7.21 7.77
CA ARG A 368 -10.92 -6.33 6.71
C ARG A 368 -9.52 -6.79 6.35
N LEU A 369 -9.35 -7.32 5.14
CA LEU A 369 -8.09 -7.84 4.59
C LEU A 369 -7.62 -7.01 3.38
N ARG A 370 -8.06 -5.76 3.27
CA ARG A 370 -7.70 -4.90 2.13
C ARG A 370 -6.18 -4.79 2.00
N TYR A 371 -5.68 -5.04 0.80
CA TYR A 371 -4.24 -4.97 0.49
C TYR A 371 -3.35 -5.83 1.40
N ALA A 372 -3.90 -6.85 2.06
CA ALA A 372 -3.14 -7.78 2.90
C ALA A 372 -2.30 -8.73 2.02
N LEU A 373 -1.12 -9.08 2.51
CA LEU A 373 -0.19 -9.99 1.84
C LEU A 373 -0.39 -11.41 2.38
N LEU A 374 -0.99 -12.30 1.60
CA LEU A 374 -1.32 -13.67 1.98
C LEU A 374 -0.58 -14.71 1.14
N GLN A 375 0.53 -14.33 0.50
CA GLN A 375 1.25 -15.22 -0.40
C GLN A 375 1.74 -16.46 0.35
N ALA A 376 1.46 -17.63 -0.23
CA ALA A 376 1.74 -18.95 0.37
C ALA A 376 1.16 -19.17 1.79
N ALA A 377 0.16 -18.40 2.22
CA ALA A 377 -0.55 -18.67 3.47
C ALA A 377 -1.43 -19.93 3.34
N ASP A 378 -1.58 -20.67 4.43
CA ASP A 378 -2.50 -21.82 4.48
C ASP A 378 -3.84 -21.40 5.07
N LEU A 379 -4.83 -21.16 4.22
CA LEU A 379 -6.20 -20.79 4.59
C LEU A 379 -7.16 -21.99 4.49
N SER A 380 -6.64 -23.21 4.40
CA SER A 380 -7.47 -24.42 4.24
C SER A 380 -8.54 -24.49 5.33
N GLU A 381 -9.80 -24.68 4.94
CA GLU A 381 -10.98 -24.73 5.83
C GLU A 381 -11.22 -23.46 6.68
N ALA A 382 -10.51 -22.35 6.44
CA ALA A 382 -10.79 -21.09 7.11
C ALA A 382 -12.13 -20.48 6.65
N VAL A 383 -12.77 -19.72 7.53
CA VAL A 383 -14.06 -19.05 7.25
C VAL A 383 -13.82 -17.56 7.07
N LEU A 384 -13.97 -17.03 5.85
CA LEU A 384 -13.80 -15.60 5.55
C LEU A 384 -15.15 -14.94 5.18
N ASP A 385 -16.29 -15.52 5.57
CA ASP A 385 -17.60 -15.03 5.15
C ASP A 385 -17.79 -13.53 5.44
N GLY A 386 -18.18 -12.74 4.44
CA GLY A 386 -18.33 -11.29 4.52
C GLY A 386 -17.03 -10.49 4.65
N ALA A 387 -15.86 -11.12 4.50
CA ALA A 387 -14.57 -10.41 4.56
C ALA A 387 -14.35 -9.49 3.35
N ASP A 388 -13.68 -8.37 3.59
CA ASP A 388 -13.26 -7.40 2.56
C ASP A 388 -11.83 -7.72 2.14
N LEU A 389 -11.64 -8.39 1.00
CA LEU A 389 -10.33 -8.81 0.48
C LEU A 389 -9.82 -7.88 -0.63
N ARG A 390 -10.38 -6.68 -0.80
CA ARG A 390 -10.02 -5.80 -1.91
C ARG A 390 -8.52 -5.56 -2.02
N GLY A 391 -7.94 -5.89 -3.17
CA GLY A 391 -6.52 -5.73 -3.43
C GLY A 391 -5.58 -6.64 -2.62
N ALA A 392 -6.10 -7.65 -1.90
CA ALA A 392 -5.27 -8.64 -1.22
C ALA A 392 -4.49 -9.50 -2.22
N ASP A 393 -3.31 -9.98 -1.83
CA ASP A 393 -2.49 -10.87 -2.65
C ASP A 393 -2.49 -12.29 -2.05
N LEU A 394 -3.23 -13.20 -2.69
CA LEU A 394 -3.33 -14.62 -2.34
C LEU A 394 -2.44 -15.51 -3.23
N THR A 395 -1.42 -14.97 -3.90
CA THR A 395 -0.56 -15.75 -4.80
C THR A 395 0.04 -16.97 -4.09
N GLY A 396 -0.31 -18.17 -4.55
CA GLY A 396 0.15 -19.43 -3.97
C GLY A 396 -0.47 -19.80 -2.62
N ALA A 397 -1.48 -19.07 -2.14
CA ALA A 397 -2.20 -19.41 -0.92
C ALA A 397 -3.00 -20.73 -1.09
N ARG A 398 -3.08 -21.53 -0.03
CA ARG A 398 -3.89 -22.76 -0.03
C ARG A 398 -5.29 -22.44 0.45
N LEU A 399 -6.29 -22.63 -0.41
CA LEU A 399 -7.69 -22.29 -0.15
C LEU A 399 -8.61 -23.52 -0.13
N ALA A 400 -8.06 -24.70 0.19
CA ALA A 400 -8.81 -25.94 0.16
C ALA A 400 -9.98 -25.88 1.16
N LYS A 401 -11.22 -25.97 0.66
CA LYS A 401 -12.46 -25.90 1.47
C LYS A 401 -12.63 -24.60 2.28
N THR A 402 -11.97 -23.52 1.87
CA THR A 402 -12.14 -22.20 2.48
C THR A 402 -13.52 -21.64 2.15
N SER A 403 -14.21 -21.03 3.12
CA SER A 403 -15.48 -20.34 2.88
C SER A 403 -15.23 -18.88 2.54
N LEU A 404 -15.75 -18.43 1.39
CA LEU A 404 -15.62 -17.05 0.87
C LEU A 404 -17.00 -16.41 0.61
N ARG A 405 -18.04 -16.77 1.38
CA ARG A 405 -19.42 -16.34 1.08
C ARG A 405 -19.57 -14.84 1.33
N GLY A 406 -20.02 -14.09 0.32
CA GLY A 406 -20.24 -12.65 0.45
C GLY A 406 -18.95 -11.84 0.63
N CYS A 407 -17.78 -12.39 0.27
CA CYS A 407 -16.53 -11.64 0.26
C CYS A 407 -16.50 -10.62 -0.89
N ASP A 408 -15.89 -9.46 -0.65
CA ASP A 408 -15.47 -8.57 -1.74
C ASP A 408 -14.09 -9.01 -2.24
N LEU A 409 -14.06 -9.57 -3.45
CA LEU A 409 -12.85 -10.10 -4.10
C LEU A 409 -12.32 -9.17 -5.19
N SER A 410 -12.79 -7.91 -5.25
CA SER A 410 -12.36 -7.01 -6.31
C SER A 410 -10.85 -6.72 -6.23
N GLN A 411 -10.18 -6.81 -7.38
CA GLN A 411 -8.72 -6.59 -7.52
C GLN A 411 -7.82 -7.55 -6.72
N VAL A 412 -8.35 -8.68 -6.22
CA VAL A 412 -7.53 -9.71 -5.57
C VAL A 412 -6.54 -10.34 -6.56
N GLN A 413 -5.30 -10.57 -6.11
CA GLN A 413 -4.28 -11.28 -6.87
C GLN A 413 -4.19 -12.74 -6.41
N GLY A 414 -3.82 -13.64 -7.32
CA GLY A 414 -3.56 -15.05 -6.98
C GLY A 414 -4.79 -15.94 -6.78
N LEU A 415 -6.00 -15.39 -6.94
CA LEU A 415 -7.22 -16.19 -7.12
C LEU A 415 -7.49 -16.36 -8.62
N ASP A 416 -7.30 -17.56 -9.14
CA ASP A 416 -7.87 -17.95 -10.43
C ASP A 416 -9.38 -18.20 -10.22
N LEU A 417 -10.14 -17.11 -10.03
CA LEU A 417 -11.58 -17.18 -10.13
C LEU A 417 -11.88 -17.36 -11.62
N ALA A 418 -12.32 -18.56 -12.01
CA ALA A 418 -12.96 -18.71 -13.30
C ALA A 418 -14.06 -17.63 -13.39
N PRO A 419 -14.13 -16.85 -14.48
CA PRO A 419 -15.18 -15.85 -14.62
C PRO A 419 -16.52 -16.57 -14.49
N ALA A 420 -17.33 -16.10 -13.52
CA ALA A 420 -18.70 -16.57 -13.32
C ALA A 420 -19.60 -16.18 -14.49
#